data_AF-A0AAU1FSG6-F1
#
_entry.id   AF-A0AAU1FSG6-F1
#
_cell.length_a   1.000
_cell.length_b   1.000
_cell.length_c   1.000
_cell.angle_alpha   90.00
_cell.angle_beta   90.00
_cell.angle_gamma   90.00
#
_symmetry.space_group_name_H-M   'P 1'
#
loop_
_entity.id
_entity.type
_entity.pdbx_description
1 polymer ?
#
loop_
_entity_poly.entity_id
_entity_poly.type
_entity_poly.pdbx_seq_one_letter_code
_entity_poly.pdbx_strand_id
1 'polypeptide(L)'
;MPHVVLSLTDQQLELVDASVTAQEAVSRADLVRLALAESAAGIRKRPHPRITGRPWRWFDGLTQEPPGERKEVARWEIAPGTGKAIEVPAGHVLRIEQLYGNQCVDLNAFNLHDYREAMHVGRTRTLHGLHPGQGDFLWSAPPRERAMMYLLTDTADLNDTLFPRCSATMYASMHGFAEHTNCADIQAEAQREYGLTPDDVHDSFNLFMATRVVDGQAEIVRQRTAPGDHVELLALMDVLAVPNICGNDIMSTSNYTLSPVLAVLSTASRAEIDATPEVLAYDTQRTPDQFRQPHIRAERSLERDPAYVPDFPRTPVRTVELAVELGEGELAALDSVRRSDLYTDDAGALRDVLLSWWVASHG
;
A
#
# COMPACT_ATOMS: atom_id res chain seq x y z
N MET A 1 31.70 19.21 30.64
CA MET A 1 30.49 18.44 30.27
C MET A 1 30.97 17.23 29.48
N PRO A 2 30.43 16.02 29.70
CA PRO A 2 30.79 14.87 28.88
C PRO A 2 30.38 15.10 27.42
N HIS A 3 31.26 14.68 26.52
CA HIS A 3 31.00 14.67 25.08
C HIS A 3 30.54 13.26 24.70
N VAL A 4 29.33 13.15 24.16
CA VAL A 4 28.86 11.92 23.50
C VAL A 4 29.03 12.12 22.00
N VAL A 5 29.71 11.18 21.33
CA VAL A 5 29.96 11.25 19.89
C VAL A 5 29.07 10.24 19.19
N LEU A 6 28.06 10.72 18.46
CA LEU A 6 27.17 9.88 17.68
C LEU A 6 27.81 9.55 16.33
N SER A 7 27.62 8.32 15.85
CA SER A 7 27.94 7.93 14.49
C SER A 7 26.65 7.81 13.68
N LEU A 8 26.45 8.74 12.74
CA LEU A 8 25.28 8.81 11.86
C LEU A 8 25.68 8.53 10.42
N THR A 9 24.87 7.75 9.71
CA THR A 9 25.02 7.59 8.26
C THR A 9 24.66 8.88 7.53
N ASP A 10 25.15 9.06 6.30
CA ASP A 10 24.76 10.21 5.45
C ASP A 10 23.22 10.37 5.37
N GLN A 11 22.47 9.28 5.26
CA GLN A 11 21.01 9.31 5.18
C GLN A 11 20.34 9.69 6.51
N GLN A 12 20.88 9.25 7.65
CA GLN A 12 20.40 9.71 8.96
C GLN A 12 20.71 11.20 9.15
N LEU A 13 21.87 11.64 8.67
CA LEU A 13 22.27 13.04 8.73
C LEU A 13 21.38 13.92 7.85
N GLU A 14 20.93 13.44 6.69
CA GLU A 14 19.95 14.14 5.84
C GLU A 14 18.64 14.45 6.58
N LEU A 15 18.17 13.56 7.47
CA LEU A 15 16.97 13.79 8.29
C LEU A 15 17.23 14.90 9.33
N VAL A 16 18.37 14.83 10.01
CA VAL A 16 18.80 15.84 10.98
C VAL A 16 18.95 17.21 10.32
N ASP A 17 19.59 17.26 9.15
CA ASP A 17 19.81 18.48 8.38
C ASP A 17 18.51 19.08 7.86
N ALA A 18 17.53 18.24 7.47
CA ALA A 18 16.21 18.69 7.07
C ALA A 18 15.49 19.39 8.23
N SER A 19 15.49 18.81 9.43
CA SER A 19 14.91 19.41 10.63
C SER A 19 15.59 20.73 11.03
N VAL A 20 16.92 20.80 10.95
CA VAL A 20 17.67 22.04 11.21
C VAL A 20 17.33 23.11 10.17
N THR A 21 17.23 22.73 8.89
CA THR A 21 16.83 23.64 7.80
C THR A 21 15.40 24.15 7.99
N ALA A 22 14.50 23.30 8.50
CA ALA A 22 13.13 23.65 8.88
C ALA A 22 13.04 24.45 10.21
N GLN A 23 14.17 24.83 10.79
CA GLN A 23 14.27 25.64 12.01
C GLN A 23 13.68 24.97 13.26
N GLU A 24 13.63 23.64 13.30
CA GLU A 24 13.23 22.90 14.51
C GLU A 24 14.29 23.01 15.62
N ALA A 25 15.55 23.21 15.23
CA ALA A 25 16.67 23.48 16.11
C ALA A 25 17.73 24.33 15.41
N VAL A 26 18.57 25.02 16.18
CA VAL A 26 19.63 25.92 15.66
C VAL A 26 20.82 25.15 15.10
N SER A 27 21.09 23.96 15.62
CA SER A 27 22.18 23.09 15.17
C SER A 27 21.80 21.62 15.28
N ARG A 28 22.60 20.75 14.65
CA ARG A 28 22.45 19.29 14.76
C ARG A 28 22.50 18.82 16.22
N ALA A 29 23.41 19.39 17.02
CA ALA A 29 23.55 19.05 18.44
C ALA A 29 22.34 19.52 19.26
N ASP A 30 21.79 20.69 18.94
CA ASP A 30 20.57 21.19 19.59
C ASP A 30 19.34 20.34 19.23
N LEU A 31 19.29 19.79 18.00
CA LEU A 31 18.25 18.85 17.62
C LEU A 31 18.32 17.56 18.44
N VAL A 32 19.53 17.05 18.72
CA VAL A 32 19.72 15.88 19.59
C VAL A 32 19.23 16.16 21.01
N ARG A 33 19.54 17.33 21.57
CA ARG A 33 19.06 17.73 22.90
C ARG A 33 17.55 17.92 22.93
N LEU A 34 16.97 18.49 21.87
CA LEU A 34 15.52 18.61 21.71
C LEU A 34 14.85 17.24 21.67
N ALA A 35 15.38 16.33 20.86
CA ALA A 35 14.89 14.95 20.75
C ALA A 35 14.89 14.27 22.12
N LEU A 36 16.01 14.40 22.85
CA LEU A 36 16.16 13.84 24.19
C LEU A 36 15.16 14.43 25.20
N ALA A 37 15.02 15.76 25.23
CA ALA A 37 14.08 16.43 26.12
C ALA A 37 12.63 16.01 25.84
N GLU A 38 12.25 15.90 24.57
CA GLU A 38 10.89 15.49 24.18
C GLU A 38 10.64 14.00 24.35
N SER A 39 11.63 13.14 24.16
CA SER A 39 11.51 11.73 24.51
C SER A 39 11.26 11.53 26.00
N ALA A 40 11.83 12.38 26.86
CA ALA A 40 11.64 12.31 28.31
C ALA A 40 10.34 12.97 28.80
N ALA A 41 9.89 14.06 28.15
CA ALA A 41 8.78 14.87 28.61
C ALA A 41 7.48 14.74 27.79
N GLY A 42 7.54 14.13 26.60
CA GLY A 42 6.43 14.01 25.65
C GLY A 42 6.78 14.58 24.26
N ILE A 43 6.58 13.75 23.23
CA ILE A 43 6.93 14.08 21.84
C ILE A 43 5.86 14.97 21.21
N ARG A 44 6.28 16.05 20.55
CA ARG A 44 5.39 16.93 19.77
C ARG A 44 5.35 16.48 18.30
N LYS A 45 4.14 16.40 17.74
CA LYS A 45 3.94 16.17 16.30
C LYS A 45 4.33 17.41 15.50
N ARG A 46 5.02 17.20 14.39
CA ARG A 46 5.55 18.21 13.48
C ARG A 46 5.26 17.80 12.03
N PRO A 47 5.06 18.76 11.11
CA PRO A 47 5.03 18.45 9.68
C PRO A 47 6.37 17.88 9.23
N HIS A 48 6.36 16.89 8.34
CA HIS A 48 7.59 16.34 7.78
C HIS A 48 8.44 17.46 7.12
N PRO A 49 9.69 17.69 7.54
CA PRO A 49 10.46 18.90 7.18
C PRO A 49 10.86 18.94 5.71
N ARG A 50 10.74 17.81 4.99
CA ARG A 50 11.09 17.70 3.58
C ARG A 50 10.24 16.67 2.84
N ILE A 51 9.18 17.10 2.16
CA ILE A 51 8.45 16.25 1.20
C ILE A 51 8.91 16.66 -0.20
N THR A 52 9.54 15.74 -0.94
CA THR A 52 10.05 16.00 -2.30
C THR A 52 9.07 15.63 -3.40
N GLY A 53 7.89 15.14 -3.05
CA GLY A 53 6.85 14.81 -4.01
C GLY A 53 6.33 16.04 -4.73
N ARG A 54 5.97 15.89 -6.00
CA ARG A 54 5.26 16.90 -6.78
C ARG A 54 3.79 16.49 -6.94
N PRO A 55 2.83 17.43 -6.92
CA PRO A 55 1.45 17.12 -7.24
C PRO A 55 1.35 16.37 -8.57
N TRP A 56 0.74 15.19 -8.55
CA TRP A 56 0.45 14.43 -9.75
C TRP A 56 -0.97 14.74 -10.20
N ARG A 57 -1.08 15.60 -11.22
CA ARG A 57 -2.35 15.92 -11.89
C ARG A 57 -2.73 14.83 -12.87
N TRP A 58 -3.09 13.66 -12.33
CA TRP A 58 -3.47 12.47 -13.10
C TRP A 58 -4.62 12.77 -14.08
N PHE A 59 -5.51 13.70 -13.74
CA PHE A 59 -6.65 14.11 -14.56
C PHE A 59 -6.31 15.05 -15.73
N ASP A 60 -5.09 15.60 -15.80
CA ASP A 60 -4.67 16.41 -16.97
C ASP A 60 -4.52 15.53 -18.23
N GLY A 61 -4.35 14.22 -18.06
CA GLY A 61 -4.20 13.24 -19.15
C GLY A 61 -5.51 12.59 -19.62
N LEU A 62 -6.67 13.02 -19.12
CA LEU A 62 -7.96 12.42 -19.50
C LEU A 62 -8.25 12.65 -20.99
N THR A 63 -8.66 11.60 -21.69
CA THR A 63 -8.98 11.65 -23.12
C THR A 63 -10.29 12.39 -23.42
N GLN A 64 -11.16 12.55 -22.42
CA GLN A 64 -12.45 13.22 -22.53
C GLN A 64 -12.67 14.12 -21.32
N GLU A 65 -13.37 15.24 -21.52
CA GLU A 65 -13.77 16.08 -20.40
C GLU A 65 -14.81 15.36 -19.52
N PRO A 66 -14.58 15.30 -18.20
CA PRO A 66 -15.55 14.80 -17.24
C PRO A 66 -16.92 15.49 -17.37
N PRO A 67 -18.01 14.72 -17.50
CA PRO A 67 -19.36 15.27 -17.55
C PRO A 67 -19.77 15.89 -16.21
N GLY A 68 -20.84 16.71 -16.24
CA GLY A 68 -21.43 17.26 -15.01
C GLY A 68 -22.06 16.20 -14.10
N GLU A 69 -22.54 15.10 -14.68
CA GLU A 69 -23.16 13.97 -13.98
C GLU A 69 -22.61 12.66 -14.53
N ARG A 70 -22.62 11.60 -13.71
CA ARG A 70 -22.18 10.26 -14.14
C ARG A 70 -23.01 9.76 -15.32
N LYS A 71 -22.36 9.06 -16.25
CA LYS A 71 -23.01 8.32 -17.33
C LYS A 71 -22.55 6.88 -17.26
N GLU A 72 -23.52 5.97 -17.15
CA GLU A 72 -23.23 4.55 -17.25
C GLU A 72 -22.71 4.21 -18.66
N VAL A 73 -21.64 3.44 -18.69
CA VAL A 73 -20.98 2.95 -19.90
C VAL A 73 -21.33 1.49 -20.14
N ALA A 74 -21.28 0.67 -19.09
CA ALA A 74 -21.54 -0.76 -19.17
C ALA A 74 -21.89 -1.34 -17.80
N ARG A 75 -22.51 -2.52 -17.80
CA ARG A 75 -22.80 -3.29 -16.59
C ARG A 75 -22.68 -4.79 -16.84
N TRP A 76 -22.31 -5.52 -15.79
CA TRP A 76 -22.17 -6.97 -15.80
C TRP A 76 -22.70 -7.56 -14.49
N GLU A 77 -23.46 -8.64 -14.59
CA GLU A 77 -23.71 -9.52 -13.45
C GLU A 77 -22.59 -10.57 -13.42
N ILE A 78 -21.80 -10.60 -12.35
CA ILE A 78 -20.72 -11.57 -12.18
C ILE A 78 -21.28 -12.73 -11.36
N ALA A 79 -21.42 -13.90 -12.01
CA ALA A 79 -22.04 -15.08 -11.41
C ALA A 79 -21.10 -15.81 -10.43
N PRO A 80 -21.63 -16.58 -9.48
CA PRO A 80 -20.86 -17.51 -8.66
C PRO A 80 -19.87 -18.37 -9.46
N GLY A 81 -18.64 -18.46 -8.97
CA GLY A 81 -17.57 -19.22 -9.64
C GLY A 81 -17.01 -18.55 -10.90
N THR A 82 -17.32 -17.27 -11.15
CA THR A 82 -16.83 -16.52 -12.31
C THR A 82 -16.19 -15.20 -11.90
N GLY A 83 -15.43 -14.61 -12.82
CA GLY A 83 -14.87 -13.27 -12.71
C GLY A 83 -14.95 -12.56 -14.05
N LYS A 84 -14.68 -11.25 -14.06
CA LYS A 84 -14.69 -10.46 -15.28
C LYS A 84 -13.52 -9.49 -15.31
N ALA A 85 -12.74 -9.51 -16.38
CA ALA A 85 -11.78 -8.46 -16.67
C ALA A 85 -12.50 -7.26 -17.31
N ILE A 86 -12.33 -6.08 -16.71
CA ILE A 86 -13.02 -4.83 -17.04
C ILE A 86 -11.96 -3.74 -17.24
N GLU A 87 -11.96 -3.15 -18.43
CA GLU A 87 -11.20 -1.91 -18.68
C GLU A 87 -11.91 -0.75 -17.96
N VAL A 88 -11.17 -0.06 -17.10
CA VAL A 88 -11.61 1.13 -16.37
C VAL A 88 -10.67 2.26 -16.77
N PRO A 89 -11.03 3.06 -17.80
CA PRO A 89 -10.20 4.18 -18.22
C PRO A 89 -10.07 5.20 -17.09
N ALA A 90 -8.98 5.97 -17.08
CA ALA A 90 -8.80 7.06 -16.13
C ALA A 90 -10.03 7.98 -16.12
N GLY A 91 -10.45 8.45 -14.95
CA GLY A 91 -11.66 9.26 -14.79
C GLY A 91 -12.98 8.48 -14.94
N HIS A 92 -12.94 7.15 -14.95
CA HIS A 92 -14.13 6.30 -14.80
C HIS A 92 -14.23 5.71 -13.40
N VAL A 93 -15.46 5.37 -13.02
CA VAL A 93 -15.80 4.73 -11.74
C VAL A 93 -16.28 3.30 -12.02
N LEU A 94 -15.63 2.33 -11.39
CA LEU A 94 -16.11 0.96 -11.28
C LEU A 94 -16.83 0.78 -9.96
N ARG A 95 -18.14 0.51 -10.02
CA ARG A 95 -18.98 0.14 -8.88
C ARG A 95 -19.11 -1.38 -8.80
N ILE A 96 -18.85 -1.96 -7.64
CA ILE A 96 -19.20 -3.35 -7.32
C ILE A 96 -20.32 -3.33 -6.29
N GLU A 97 -21.46 -3.94 -6.60
CA GLU A 97 -22.68 -3.88 -5.80
C GLU A 97 -23.23 -5.27 -5.47
N GLN A 98 -23.65 -5.43 -4.23
CA GLN A 98 -24.33 -6.62 -3.72
C GLN A 98 -25.75 -6.73 -4.29
N LEU A 99 -26.04 -7.79 -5.04
CA LEU A 99 -27.42 -8.03 -5.49
C LEU A 99 -28.30 -8.63 -4.38
N TYR A 100 -27.72 -9.52 -3.58
CA TYR A 100 -28.44 -10.22 -2.50
C TYR A 100 -27.80 -10.02 -1.11
N GLY A 101 -26.64 -9.36 -1.05
CA GLY A 101 -25.83 -9.22 0.15
C GLY A 101 -24.95 -10.45 0.43
N ASN A 102 -24.06 -10.28 1.40
CA ASN A 102 -23.17 -11.29 1.95
C ASN A 102 -22.20 -11.97 0.97
N GLN A 103 -21.88 -11.37 -0.18
CA GLN A 103 -20.90 -11.92 -1.12
C GLN A 103 -19.54 -11.23 -1.01
N CYS A 104 -18.47 -12.00 -0.82
CA CYS A 104 -17.10 -11.49 -0.91
C CYS A 104 -16.64 -11.44 -2.37
N VAL A 105 -15.92 -10.39 -2.75
CA VAL A 105 -15.38 -10.22 -4.10
C VAL A 105 -13.87 -9.98 -4.01
N ASP A 106 -13.09 -10.86 -4.63
CA ASP A 106 -11.65 -10.66 -4.78
C ASP A 106 -11.40 -9.72 -5.96
N LEU A 107 -10.51 -8.75 -5.80
CA LEU A 107 -10.11 -7.83 -6.86
C LEU A 107 -8.61 -7.90 -7.13
N ASN A 108 -8.23 -8.07 -8.40
CA ASN A 108 -6.91 -7.70 -8.91
C ASN A 108 -7.03 -6.50 -9.85
N ALA A 109 -5.97 -5.72 -9.97
CA ALA A 109 -5.93 -4.53 -10.81
C ALA A 109 -4.54 -4.34 -11.40
N PHE A 110 -4.49 -4.05 -12.69
CA PHE A 110 -3.27 -3.84 -13.47
C PHE A 110 -3.34 -2.50 -14.20
N ASN A 111 -2.21 -1.84 -14.44
CA ASN A 111 -2.16 -0.79 -15.45
C ASN A 111 -2.46 -1.41 -16.82
N LEU A 112 -3.43 -0.87 -17.54
CA LEU A 112 -3.88 -1.39 -18.83
C LEU A 112 -2.77 -1.37 -19.90
N HIS A 113 -1.80 -0.47 -19.77
CA HIS A 113 -0.69 -0.28 -20.72
C HIS A 113 0.61 -0.95 -20.26
N ASP A 114 0.63 -1.55 -19.06
CA ASP A 114 1.81 -2.16 -18.45
C ASP A 114 1.41 -3.15 -17.36
N TYR A 115 1.12 -4.40 -17.73
CA TYR A 115 0.64 -5.41 -16.78
C TYR A 115 1.58 -5.70 -15.60
N ARG A 116 2.85 -5.28 -15.68
CA ARG A 116 3.82 -5.42 -14.58
C ARG A 116 3.67 -4.34 -13.53
N GLU A 117 2.89 -3.30 -13.81
CA GLU A 117 2.34 -2.41 -12.80
C GLU A 117 1.01 -2.98 -12.29
N ALA A 118 1.12 -3.96 -11.40
CA ALA A 118 -0.01 -4.55 -10.72
C ALA A 118 -0.23 -3.90 -9.34
N MET A 119 -1.44 -4.02 -8.81
CA MET A 119 -1.78 -3.55 -7.47
C MET A 119 -0.93 -4.27 -6.41
N HIS A 120 -0.50 -3.51 -5.41
CA HIS A 120 0.28 -3.96 -4.28
C HIS A 120 -0.52 -3.82 -2.99
N VAL A 121 -1.25 -4.90 -2.66
CA VAL A 121 -2.07 -4.99 -1.44
C VAL A 121 -1.26 -4.66 -0.18
N GLY A 122 -0.01 -5.11 -0.09
CA GLY A 122 0.88 -4.79 1.03
C GLY A 122 1.14 -3.29 1.21
N ARG A 123 1.36 -2.54 0.12
CA ARG A 123 1.54 -1.08 0.19
C ARG A 123 0.23 -0.38 0.57
N THR A 124 -0.88 -0.78 -0.05
CA THR A 124 -2.22 -0.28 0.32
C THR A 124 -2.49 -0.51 1.81
N ARG A 125 -2.18 -1.70 2.34
CA ARG A 125 -2.32 -2.03 3.77
C ARG A 125 -1.45 -1.17 4.67
N THR A 126 -0.20 -0.91 4.29
CA THR A 126 0.71 -0.06 5.08
C THR A 126 0.21 1.38 5.17
N LEU A 127 -0.38 1.89 4.10
CA LEU A 127 -0.82 3.29 4.05
C LEU A 127 -2.21 3.49 4.65
N HIS A 128 -3.12 2.53 4.46
CA HIS A 128 -4.55 2.70 4.76
C HIS A 128 -5.09 1.69 5.78
N GLY A 129 -4.19 0.90 6.39
CA GLY A 129 -4.56 -0.09 7.39
C GLY A 129 -5.15 -1.36 6.81
N LEU A 130 -5.77 -2.16 7.68
CA LEU A 130 -6.21 -3.52 7.35
C LEU A 130 -7.50 -3.56 6.53
N HIS A 131 -8.32 -2.51 6.66
CA HIS A 131 -9.65 -2.38 6.04
C HIS A 131 -9.78 -1.03 5.31
N PRO A 132 -9.08 -0.83 4.18
CA PRO A 132 -9.19 0.43 3.44
C PRO A 132 -10.63 0.65 2.95
N GLY A 133 -11.12 1.88 3.06
CA GLY A 133 -12.50 2.26 2.75
C GLY A 133 -12.57 3.59 2.00
N GLN A 134 -13.71 4.27 2.10
CA GLN A 134 -13.91 5.57 1.45
C GLN A 134 -12.80 6.58 1.83
N GLY A 135 -12.17 7.18 0.83
CA GLY A 135 -11.06 8.13 1.01
C GLY A 135 -9.66 7.54 0.81
N ASP A 136 -9.54 6.22 0.71
CA ASP A 136 -8.26 5.54 0.55
C ASP A 136 -7.92 5.28 -0.93
N PHE A 137 -6.67 4.84 -1.16
CA PHE A 137 -6.14 4.56 -2.51
C PHE A 137 -5.62 3.12 -2.63
N LEU A 138 -5.86 2.50 -3.79
CA LEU A 138 -5.18 1.27 -4.20
C LEU A 138 -3.86 1.63 -4.88
N TRP A 139 -2.74 1.06 -4.43
CA TRP A 139 -1.39 1.43 -4.90
C TRP A 139 -0.78 0.34 -5.76
N SER A 140 0.03 0.69 -6.76
CA SER A 140 0.80 -0.25 -7.57
C SER A 140 2.09 -0.72 -6.89
N ALA A 141 2.67 -1.82 -7.36
CA ALA A 141 3.93 -2.34 -6.85
C ALA A 141 5.14 -1.50 -7.30
N PRO A 142 6.24 -1.51 -6.51
CA PRO A 142 7.55 -1.05 -6.97
C PRO A 142 7.94 -1.77 -8.28
N PRO A 143 8.63 -1.08 -9.20
CA PRO A 143 9.31 0.19 -8.99
C PRO A 143 8.45 1.45 -9.21
N ARG A 144 7.19 1.29 -9.65
CA ARG A 144 6.33 2.42 -10.03
C ARG A 144 5.62 3.04 -8.83
N GLU A 145 5.01 2.22 -7.98
CA GLU A 145 4.47 2.63 -6.66
C GLU A 145 3.60 3.90 -6.71
N ARG A 146 2.53 3.87 -7.51
CA ARG A 146 1.61 4.99 -7.75
C ARG A 146 0.18 4.62 -7.36
N ALA A 147 -0.64 5.61 -7.02
CA ALA A 147 -2.07 5.40 -6.80
C ALA A 147 -2.76 5.01 -8.12
N MET A 148 -3.44 3.87 -8.16
CA MET A 148 -4.14 3.33 -9.33
C MET A 148 -5.62 3.67 -9.31
N MET A 149 -6.26 3.48 -8.16
CA MET A 149 -7.69 3.73 -7.96
C MET A 149 -7.93 4.38 -6.60
N TYR A 150 -8.96 5.20 -6.51
CA TYR A 150 -9.43 5.87 -5.29
C TYR A 150 -10.78 5.28 -4.87
N LEU A 151 -10.91 4.92 -3.60
CA LEU A 151 -12.15 4.45 -2.99
C LEU A 151 -13.09 5.65 -2.79
N LEU A 152 -13.93 5.89 -3.79
CA LEU A 152 -14.82 7.04 -3.86
C LEU A 152 -15.99 6.93 -2.88
N THR A 153 -16.57 5.73 -2.79
CA THR A 153 -17.69 5.41 -1.90
C THR A 153 -17.50 3.99 -1.38
N ASP A 154 -17.76 3.75 -0.09
CA ASP A 154 -17.92 2.43 0.50
C ASP A 154 -19.12 2.48 1.44
N THR A 155 -20.18 1.73 1.16
CA THR A 155 -21.36 1.69 2.04
C THR A 155 -21.31 0.56 3.06
N ALA A 156 -20.37 -0.37 2.90
CA ALA A 156 -20.28 -1.60 3.67
C ALA A 156 -19.26 -1.52 4.81
N ASP A 157 -18.17 -0.77 4.61
CA ASP A 157 -17.00 -0.69 5.50
C ASP A 157 -16.46 -2.08 5.85
N LEU A 158 -16.24 -2.89 4.81
CA LEU A 158 -16.00 -4.33 4.91
C LEU A 158 -14.92 -4.83 3.95
N ASN A 159 -13.89 -4.04 3.68
CA ASN A 159 -12.79 -4.52 2.83
C ASN A 159 -11.68 -5.14 3.67
N ASP A 160 -10.90 -6.02 3.06
CA ASP A 160 -9.76 -6.67 3.71
C ASP A 160 -8.52 -6.67 2.81
N THR A 161 -7.38 -6.50 3.47
CA THR A 161 -6.04 -6.62 2.87
C THR A 161 -5.13 -7.59 3.63
N LEU A 162 -5.66 -8.34 4.61
CA LEU A 162 -4.90 -9.30 5.40
C LEU A 162 -4.81 -10.66 4.72
N PHE A 163 -5.95 -11.18 4.27
CA PHE A 163 -6.04 -12.54 3.77
C PHE A 163 -5.66 -12.58 2.29
N PRO A 164 -4.88 -13.58 1.86
CA PRO A 164 -4.69 -13.82 0.44
C PRO A 164 -5.97 -14.42 -0.16
N ARG A 165 -6.03 -14.42 -1.49
CA ARG A 165 -7.03 -15.17 -2.25
C ARG A 165 -7.02 -16.65 -1.89
N CYS A 166 -8.18 -17.32 -1.91
CA CYS A 166 -8.21 -18.77 -1.74
C CYS A 166 -7.62 -19.49 -2.98
N SER A 167 -7.12 -20.70 -2.79
CA SER A 167 -6.46 -21.50 -3.83
C SER A 167 -6.79 -22.98 -3.69
N ALA A 168 -6.66 -23.74 -4.79
CA ALA A 168 -6.84 -25.19 -4.78
C ALA A 168 -5.97 -25.89 -3.70
N THR A 169 -4.71 -25.48 -3.55
CA THR A 169 -3.78 -26.04 -2.54
C THR A 169 -4.25 -25.77 -1.11
N MET A 170 -4.82 -24.58 -0.85
CA MET A 170 -5.38 -24.26 0.46
C MET A 170 -6.55 -25.21 0.80
N TYR A 171 -7.50 -25.40 -0.12
CA TYR A 171 -8.61 -26.33 0.08
C TYR A 171 -8.15 -27.79 0.25
N ALA A 172 -7.19 -28.23 -0.54
CA ALA A 172 -6.64 -29.58 -0.44
C ALA A 172 -5.92 -29.82 0.90
N SER A 173 -5.05 -28.90 1.31
CA SER A 173 -4.23 -29.05 2.53
C SER A 173 -5.00 -28.85 3.83
N MET A 174 -5.97 -27.92 3.86
CA MET A 174 -6.70 -27.57 5.08
C MET A 174 -8.00 -28.35 5.25
N HIS A 175 -8.62 -28.77 4.15
CA HIS A 175 -9.97 -29.35 4.15
C HIS A 175 -10.10 -30.69 3.40
N GLY A 176 -9.04 -31.16 2.74
CA GLY A 176 -9.01 -32.48 2.09
C GLY A 176 -9.78 -32.58 0.78
N PHE A 177 -10.11 -31.44 0.14
CA PHE A 177 -10.75 -31.44 -1.17
C PHE A 177 -9.77 -31.87 -2.28
N ALA A 178 -10.24 -32.71 -3.20
CA ALA A 178 -9.52 -33.00 -4.44
C ALA A 178 -9.65 -31.84 -5.45
N GLU A 179 -10.83 -31.23 -5.51
CA GLU A 179 -11.16 -30.07 -6.34
C GLU A 179 -12.10 -29.16 -5.56
N HIS A 180 -11.92 -27.84 -5.70
CA HIS A 180 -12.79 -26.82 -5.12
C HIS A 180 -12.67 -25.51 -5.90
N THR A 181 -13.80 -24.85 -6.16
CA THR A 181 -13.83 -23.51 -6.75
C THR A 181 -13.03 -22.55 -5.89
N ASN A 182 -12.11 -21.77 -6.49
CA ASN A 182 -11.23 -20.90 -5.74
C ASN A 182 -10.91 -19.62 -6.52
N CYS A 183 -10.65 -18.53 -5.80
CA CYS A 183 -10.39 -17.22 -6.38
C CYS A 183 -9.17 -17.23 -7.30
N ALA A 184 -8.09 -17.95 -6.95
CA ALA A 184 -6.88 -17.98 -7.77
C ALA A 184 -7.14 -18.49 -9.20
N ASP A 185 -7.88 -19.58 -9.36
CA ASP A 185 -8.19 -20.16 -10.67
C ASP A 185 -9.19 -19.30 -11.46
N ILE A 186 -10.22 -18.77 -10.77
CA ILE A 186 -11.21 -17.88 -11.41
C ILE A 186 -10.53 -16.61 -11.92
N GLN A 187 -9.65 -16.03 -11.10
CA GLN A 187 -8.88 -14.83 -11.42
C GLN A 187 -7.98 -15.07 -12.64
N ALA A 188 -7.27 -16.21 -12.68
CA ALA A 188 -6.42 -16.60 -13.80
C ALA A 188 -7.22 -16.77 -15.11
N GLU A 189 -8.41 -17.37 -15.05
CA GLU A 189 -9.27 -17.52 -16.22
C GLU A 189 -9.86 -16.19 -16.68
N ALA A 190 -10.35 -15.35 -15.75
CA ALA A 190 -10.97 -14.06 -16.08
C ALA A 190 -9.99 -13.11 -16.78
N GLN A 191 -8.72 -13.10 -16.36
CA GLN A 191 -7.69 -12.24 -16.95
C GLN A 191 -7.09 -12.78 -18.26
N ARG A 192 -7.35 -14.05 -18.60
CA ARG A 192 -6.82 -14.71 -19.81
C ARG A 192 -7.25 -14.02 -21.11
N GLU A 193 -8.40 -13.33 -21.12
CA GLU A 193 -8.88 -12.51 -22.24
C GLU A 193 -7.84 -11.48 -22.70
N TYR A 194 -6.96 -11.03 -21.80
CA TYR A 194 -5.91 -10.04 -22.05
C TYR A 194 -4.51 -10.67 -22.24
N GLY A 195 -4.43 -12.00 -22.37
CA GLY A 195 -3.17 -12.72 -22.53
C GLY A 195 -2.34 -12.84 -21.24
N LEU A 196 -2.92 -12.49 -20.09
CA LEU A 196 -2.30 -12.72 -18.78
C LEU A 196 -2.36 -14.20 -18.41
N THR A 197 -1.39 -14.63 -17.61
CA THR A 197 -1.16 -16.01 -17.20
C THR A 197 -1.50 -16.20 -15.72
N PRO A 198 -1.63 -17.45 -15.22
CA PRO A 198 -1.82 -17.69 -13.79
C PRO A 198 -0.70 -17.09 -12.90
N ASP A 199 0.52 -16.94 -13.45
CA ASP A 199 1.67 -16.32 -12.75
C ASP A 199 1.46 -14.82 -12.50
N ASP A 200 0.56 -14.17 -13.24
CA ASP A 200 0.28 -12.74 -13.11
C ASP A 200 -0.76 -12.46 -12.01
N VAL A 201 -1.42 -13.49 -11.47
CA VAL A 201 -2.37 -13.34 -10.36
C VAL A 201 -1.63 -12.96 -9.07
N HIS A 202 -1.98 -11.83 -8.49
CA HIS A 202 -1.39 -11.31 -7.26
C HIS A 202 -2.37 -11.38 -6.07
N ASP A 203 -1.92 -10.98 -4.88
CA ASP A 203 -2.80 -10.91 -3.71
C ASP A 203 -4.00 -10.01 -3.99
N SER A 204 -5.16 -10.42 -3.50
CA SER A 204 -6.43 -9.74 -3.73
C SER A 204 -6.64 -8.59 -2.75
N PHE A 205 -7.28 -7.53 -3.24
CA PHE A 205 -8.04 -6.64 -2.37
C PHE A 205 -9.42 -7.28 -2.21
N ASN A 206 -9.77 -7.68 -0.99
CA ASN A 206 -10.98 -8.46 -0.74
C ASN A 206 -12.13 -7.50 -0.40
N LEU A 207 -12.92 -7.14 -1.41
CA LEU A 207 -14.12 -6.34 -1.25
C LEU A 207 -15.16 -7.14 -0.47
N PHE A 208 -15.78 -6.52 0.53
CA PHE A 208 -16.79 -7.18 1.36
C PHE A 208 -16.27 -8.50 1.96
N MET A 209 -15.08 -8.50 2.55
CA MET A 209 -14.58 -9.57 3.40
C MET A 209 -14.40 -9.06 4.84
N ALA A 210 -15.25 -9.56 5.75
CA ALA A 210 -15.25 -9.13 7.14
C ALA A 210 -14.18 -9.91 7.91
N THR A 211 -13.14 -9.22 8.35
CA THR A 211 -12.03 -9.82 9.10
C THR A 211 -11.74 -9.01 10.38
N ARG A 212 -10.97 -9.60 11.29
CA ARG A 212 -10.43 -8.92 12.48
C ARG A 212 -9.11 -9.56 12.89
N VAL A 213 -8.39 -8.89 13.78
CA VAL A 213 -7.20 -9.46 14.44
C VAL A 213 -7.47 -9.59 15.93
N VAL A 214 -7.29 -10.80 16.47
CA VAL A 214 -7.42 -11.11 17.89
C VAL A 214 -6.13 -11.82 18.33
N ASP A 215 -5.46 -11.30 19.36
CA ASP A 215 -4.21 -11.86 19.88
C ASP A 215 -3.12 -12.13 18.82
N GLY A 216 -3.05 -11.25 17.81
CA GLY A 216 -2.10 -11.35 16.69
C GLY A 216 -2.49 -12.37 15.61
N GLN A 217 -3.65 -13.01 15.71
CA GLN A 217 -4.19 -13.92 14.70
C GLN A 217 -5.31 -13.26 13.91
N ALA A 218 -5.29 -13.43 12.58
CA ALA A 218 -6.35 -12.95 11.72
C ALA A 218 -7.53 -13.95 11.73
N GLU A 219 -8.74 -13.43 11.86
CA GLU A 219 -9.98 -14.21 11.85
C GLU A 219 -10.94 -13.67 10.78
N ILE A 220 -11.59 -14.59 10.07
CA ILE A 220 -12.72 -14.27 9.21
C ILE A 220 -13.97 -14.25 10.10
N VAL A 221 -14.73 -13.16 10.05
CA VAL A 221 -16.02 -13.05 10.73
C VAL A 221 -17.15 -13.08 9.71
N ARG A 222 -18.41 -13.15 10.19
CA ARG A 222 -19.57 -13.21 9.30
C ARG A 222 -19.71 -11.92 8.50
N GLN A 223 -19.99 -12.10 7.22
CA GLN A 223 -20.43 -11.01 6.36
C GLN A 223 -21.76 -10.41 6.81
N ARG A 224 -21.94 -9.12 6.54
CA ARG A 224 -23.13 -8.35 6.97
C ARG A 224 -23.66 -7.37 5.92
N THR A 225 -23.18 -7.45 4.67
CA THR A 225 -23.69 -6.58 3.59
C THR A 225 -25.13 -6.94 3.21
N ALA A 226 -25.90 -5.92 2.86
CA ALA A 226 -27.27 -6.00 2.37
C ALA A 226 -27.33 -5.84 0.84
N PRO A 227 -28.46 -6.21 0.20
CA PRO A 227 -28.72 -5.82 -1.19
C PRO A 227 -28.56 -4.30 -1.39
N GLY A 228 -27.82 -3.90 -2.43
CA GLY A 228 -27.52 -2.51 -2.76
C GLY A 228 -26.28 -1.93 -2.09
N ASP A 229 -25.66 -2.64 -1.13
CA ASP A 229 -24.35 -2.24 -0.60
C ASP A 229 -23.30 -2.30 -1.70
N HIS A 230 -22.42 -1.31 -1.75
CA HIS A 230 -21.49 -1.16 -2.86
C HIS A 230 -20.19 -0.44 -2.47
N VAL A 231 -19.17 -0.70 -3.28
CA VAL A 231 -17.90 0.04 -3.29
C VAL A 231 -17.72 0.63 -4.69
N GLU A 232 -17.27 1.88 -4.74
CA GLU A 232 -17.00 2.62 -5.98
C GLU A 232 -15.52 3.01 -6.04
N LEU A 233 -14.87 2.63 -7.14
CA LEU A 233 -13.44 2.82 -7.38
C LEU A 233 -13.26 3.76 -8.57
N LEU A 234 -12.77 4.98 -8.32
CA LEU A 234 -12.37 5.93 -9.36
C LEU A 234 -10.97 5.58 -9.86
N ALA A 235 -10.80 5.36 -11.16
CA ALA A 235 -9.50 5.07 -11.75
C ALA A 235 -8.69 6.37 -11.99
N LEU A 236 -7.46 6.41 -11.47
CA LEU A 236 -6.51 7.53 -11.62
C LEU A 236 -5.57 7.35 -12.83
N MET A 237 -5.60 6.16 -13.41
CA MET A 237 -4.93 5.79 -14.66
C MET A 237 -5.81 4.76 -15.38
N ASP A 238 -5.48 4.39 -16.61
CA ASP A 238 -6.20 3.30 -17.27
C ASP A 238 -5.87 1.97 -16.57
N VAL A 239 -6.89 1.33 -16.01
CA VAL A 239 -6.76 0.12 -15.20
C VAL A 239 -7.51 -1.04 -15.85
N LEU A 240 -6.90 -2.21 -15.89
CA LEU A 240 -7.60 -3.47 -16.05
C LEU A 240 -7.98 -3.99 -14.66
N ALA A 241 -9.24 -3.80 -14.27
CA ALA A 241 -9.79 -4.30 -13.02
C ALA A 241 -10.41 -5.67 -13.24
N VAL A 242 -10.13 -6.63 -12.36
CA VAL A 242 -10.60 -8.00 -12.52
C VAL A 242 -11.23 -8.48 -11.21
N PRO A 243 -12.49 -8.09 -10.93
CA PRO A 243 -13.27 -8.65 -9.83
C PRO A 243 -13.70 -10.09 -10.12
N ASN A 244 -13.71 -10.93 -9.08
CA ASN A 244 -14.28 -12.28 -9.12
C ASN A 244 -15.08 -12.63 -7.87
N ILE A 245 -16.08 -13.50 -8.04
CA ILE A 245 -16.90 -14.00 -6.93
C ILE A 245 -16.10 -15.03 -6.15
N CYS A 246 -15.84 -14.76 -4.87
CA CYS A 246 -15.13 -15.70 -4.00
C CYS A 246 -15.85 -17.05 -3.99
N GLY A 247 -15.12 -18.12 -4.34
CA GLY A 247 -15.66 -19.47 -4.43
C GLY A 247 -15.87 -20.19 -3.08
N ASN A 248 -15.64 -19.50 -1.96
CA ASN A 248 -15.64 -20.11 -0.64
C ASN A 248 -17.06 -20.26 -0.07
N ASP A 249 -17.58 -21.48 -0.08
CA ASP A 249 -18.87 -21.88 0.48
C ASP A 249 -18.76 -22.67 1.80
N ILE A 250 -17.54 -22.94 2.28
CA ILE A 250 -17.28 -23.68 3.53
C ILE A 250 -16.83 -22.79 4.69
N MET A 251 -16.69 -21.48 4.48
CA MET A 251 -16.33 -20.49 5.50
C MET A 251 -17.34 -19.35 5.58
N SER A 252 -17.28 -18.57 6.66
CA SER A 252 -18.16 -17.42 6.87
C SER A 252 -17.90 -16.24 5.92
N THR A 253 -16.87 -16.30 5.08
CA THR A 253 -16.47 -15.28 4.09
C THR A 253 -17.63 -14.80 3.23
N SER A 254 -18.53 -15.70 2.83
CA SER A 254 -19.78 -15.36 2.14
C SER A 254 -20.98 -16.06 2.78
N ASN A 255 -20.93 -16.25 4.11
CA ASN A 255 -21.98 -16.89 4.89
C ASN A 255 -22.47 -18.25 4.30
N TYR A 256 -21.54 -19.04 3.72
CA TYR A 256 -21.81 -20.36 3.14
C TYR A 256 -22.75 -20.37 1.92
N THR A 257 -22.92 -19.23 1.24
CA THR A 257 -23.73 -19.12 0.02
C THR A 257 -22.99 -18.28 -0.99
N LEU A 258 -23.00 -18.70 -2.25
CA LEU A 258 -22.41 -17.94 -3.34
C LEU A 258 -23.51 -17.20 -4.10
N SER A 259 -23.41 -15.88 -4.13
CA SER A 259 -24.37 -14.98 -4.79
C SER A 259 -23.67 -14.15 -5.88
N PRO A 260 -24.38 -13.75 -6.94
CA PRO A 260 -23.81 -12.83 -7.91
C PRO A 260 -23.66 -11.42 -7.34
N VAL A 261 -22.80 -10.62 -7.97
CA VAL A 261 -22.70 -9.16 -7.75
C VAL A 261 -22.88 -8.42 -9.07
N LEU A 262 -23.25 -7.15 -8.99
CA LEU A 262 -23.34 -6.26 -10.14
C LEU A 262 -22.07 -5.40 -10.22
N ALA A 263 -21.38 -5.45 -11.36
CA ALA A 263 -20.33 -4.51 -11.70
C ALA A 263 -20.90 -3.46 -12.66
N VAL A 264 -20.76 -2.17 -12.35
CA VAL A 264 -21.21 -1.05 -13.20
C VAL A 264 -20.04 -0.13 -13.47
N LEU A 265 -19.77 0.11 -14.76
CA LEU A 265 -18.78 1.09 -15.21
C LEU A 265 -19.50 2.38 -15.60
N SER A 266 -19.05 3.50 -15.08
CA SER A 266 -19.56 4.83 -15.43
C SER A 266 -18.44 5.85 -15.58
N THR A 267 -18.69 6.95 -16.28
CA THR A 267 -17.81 8.13 -16.21
C THR A 267 -17.89 8.76 -14.82
N ALA A 268 -16.78 9.24 -14.27
CA ALA A 268 -16.81 10.11 -13.11
C ALA A 268 -17.35 11.50 -13.49
N SER A 269 -18.08 12.14 -12.58
CA SER A 269 -18.45 13.54 -12.73
C SER A 269 -17.25 14.45 -12.45
N ARG A 270 -17.31 15.69 -12.96
CA ARG A 270 -16.32 16.73 -12.64
C ARG A 270 -16.16 16.92 -11.13
N ALA A 271 -17.28 16.95 -10.39
CA ALA A 271 -17.28 17.17 -8.95
C ALA A 271 -16.52 16.08 -8.18
N GLU A 272 -16.63 14.82 -8.61
CA GLU A 272 -15.93 13.69 -7.99
C GLU A 272 -14.42 13.74 -8.25
N ILE A 273 -14.02 14.11 -9.47
CA ILE A 273 -12.61 14.31 -9.80
C ILE A 273 -12.02 15.46 -9.00
N ASP A 274 -12.73 16.59 -8.91
CA ASP A 274 -12.29 17.77 -8.17
C ASP A 274 -12.25 17.50 -6.64
N ALA A 275 -13.07 16.58 -6.14
CA ALA A 275 -13.08 16.15 -4.74
C ALA A 275 -12.03 15.08 -4.41
N THR A 276 -11.36 14.50 -5.40
CA THR A 276 -10.33 13.48 -5.17
C THR A 276 -9.11 14.11 -4.51
N PRO A 277 -8.61 13.58 -3.37
CA PRO A 277 -7.44 14.12 -2.71
C PRO A 277 -6.21 14.18 -3.62
N GLU A 278 -5.35 15.17 -3.39
CA GLU A 278 -4.09 15.29 -4.12
C GLU A 278 -3.20 14.08 -3.84
N VAL A 279 -2.64 13.50 -4.90
CA VAL A 279 -1.63 12.44 -4.85
C VAL A 279 -0.30 12.97 -5.37
N LEU A 280 0.80 12.53 -4.76
CA LEU A 280 2.14 12.99 -5.12
C LEU A 280 2.85 11.98 -6.03
N ALA A 281 3.60 12.50 -7.00
CA ALA A 281 4.60 11.75 -7.75
C ALA A 281 5.99 12.04 -7.21
N TYR A 282 6.87 11.05 -7.24
CA TYR A 282 8.23 11.13 -6.70
C TYR A 282 9.26 10.70 -7.73
N ASP A 283 10.44 11.29 -7.71
CA ASP A 283 11.55 10.90 -8.62
C ASP A 283 12.05 9.47 -8.36
N THR A 284 11.70 8.89 -7.22
CA THR A 284 12.02 7.50 -6.86
C THR A 284 11.05 6.47 -7.44
N GLN A 285 9.92 6.92 -8.00
CA GLN A 285 9.00 6.07 -8.77
C GLN A 285 9.64 5.81 -10.13
N ARG A 286 10.33 4.67 -10.22
CA ARG A 286 11.19 4.35 -11.36
C ARG A 286 10.47 3.47 -12.38
N THR A 287 10.88 3.61 -13.63
CA THR A 287 10.47 2.75 -14.75
C THR A 287 11.56 1.69 -15.03
N PRO A 288 11.22 0.53 -15.61
CA PRO A 288 12.19 -0.54 -15.86
C PRO A 288 13.46 -0.13 -16.63
N ASP A 289 13.37 0.83 -17.55
CA ASP A 289 14.47 1.39 -18.33
C ASP A 289 15.53 2.13 -17.48
N GLN A 290 15.19 2.50 -16.24
CA GLN A 290 16.12 3.13 -15.30
C GLN A 290 16.94 2.11 -14.50
N PHE A 291 16.79 0.81 -14.78
CA PHE A 291 17.54 -0.26 -14.15
C PHE A 291 18.54 -0.88 -15.13
N ARG A 292 19.65 -1.43 -14.60
CA ARG A 292 20.71 -2.05 -15.42
C ARG A 292 20.24 -3.27 -16.23
N GLN A 293 19.16 -3.92 -15.79
CA GLN A 293 18.50 -4.98 -16.53
C GLN A 293 17.06 -4.57 -16.85
N PRO A 294 16.86 -3.79 -17.94
CA PRO A 294 15.54 -3.31 -18.32
C PRO A 294 14.77 -4.33 -19.19
N HIS A 295 15.45 -5.36 -19.71
CA HIS A 295 14.88 -6.26 -20.71
C HIS A 295 14.06 -7.38 -20.09
N ILE A 296 12.82 -7.48 -20.56
CA ILE A 296 11.92 -8.57 -20.23
C ILE A 296 12.42 -9.86 -20.88
N ARG A 297 12.89 -10.82 -20.08
CA ARG A 297 13.20 -12.16 -20.57
C ARG A 297 11.89 -12.95 -20.72
N ALA A 298 11.58 -13.35 -21.96
CA ALA A 298 10.46 -14.25 -22.24
C ALA A 298 10.75 -15.68 -21.77
N GLU A 299 12.02 -16.10 -21.79
CA GLU A 299 12.51 -17.38 -21.28
C GLU A 299 13.26 -17.17 -19.96
N ARG A 300 12.83 -17.86 -18.90
CA ARG A 300 13.20 -17.60 -17.50
C ARG A 300 14.32 -18.51 -16.96
N SER A 301 15.23 -19.04 -17.79
CA SER A 301 16.37 -19.77 -17.23
C SER A 301 17.23 -18.82 -16.39
N LEU A 302 17.37 -19.16 -15.11
CA LEU A 302 18.18 -18.40 -14.16
C LEU A 302 19.63 -18.87 -14.28
N GLU A 303 20.39 -18.18 -15.13
CA GLU A 303 21.83 -18.40 -15.28
C GLU A 303 22.62 -17.34 -14.53
N ARG A 304 23.68 -17.77 -13.85
CA ARG A 304 24.61 -16.86 -13.18
C ARG A 304 25.31 -16.02 -14.22
N ASP A 305 25.25 -14.70 -14.10
CA ASP A 305 26.08 -13.80 -14.89
C ASP A 305 27.55 -13.92 -14.41
N PRO A 306 28.47 -14.47 -15.22
CA PRO A 306 29.87 -14.63 -14.84
C PRO A 306 30.60 -13.28 -14.72
N ALA A 307 30.07 -12.22 -15.32
CA ALA A 307 30.59 -10.85 -15.24
C ALA A 307 29.96 -10.03 -14.09
N TYR A 308 29.04 -10.61 -13.32
CA TYR A 308 28.39 -9.91 -12.21
C TYR A 308 29.40 -9.45 -11.16
N VAL A 309 29.47 -8.13 -10.99
CA VAL A 309 30.10 -7.47 -9.86
C VAL A 309 29.02 -6.63 -9.16
N PRO A 310 28.76 -6.86 -7.86
CA PRO A 310 27.77 -6.06 -7.14
C PRO A 310 28.21 -4.60 -7.13
N ASP A 311 27.33 -3.72 -7.60
CA ASP A 311 27.48 -2.28 -7.47
C ASP A 311 26.16 -1.75 -6.93
N PHE A 312 26.10 -1.75 -5.59
CA PHE A 312 24.93 -1.39 -4.82
C PHE A 312 24.85 0.13 -4.67
N PRO A 313 23.68 0.74 -4.90
CA PRO A 313 23.50 2.16 -4.69
C PRO A 313 23.81 2.50 -3.22
N ARG A 314 24.52 3.61 -3.00
CA ARG A 314 24.90 4.14 -1.68
C ARG A 314 25.88 3.25 -0.90
N THR A 315 26.80 2.57 -1.59
CA THR A 315 27.93 1.86 -0.95
C THR A 315 29.29 2.47 -1.33
N PRO A 316 30.28 2.49 -0.41
CA PRO A 316 30.16 2.12 1.00
C PRO A 316 29.28 3.11 1.78
N VAL A 317 28.58 2.62 2.80
CA VAL A 317 27.84 3.48 3.74
C VAL A 317 28.86 4.32 4.50
N ARG A 318 28.78 5.64 4.35
CA ARG A 318 29.63 6.58 5.08
C ARG A 318 28.96 6.98 6.38
N THR A 319 29.77 7.11 7.41
CA THR A 319 29.35 7.58 8.74
C THR A 319 30.07 8.87 9.09
N VAL A 320 29.32 9.83 9.63
CA VAL A 320 29.79 11.11 10.12
C VAL A 320 29.67 11.13 11.64
N GLU A 321 30.74 11.56 12.31
CA GLU A 321 30.73 11.76 13.76
C GLU A 321 30.11 13.11 14.12
N LEU A 322 29.16 13.09 15.03
CA LEU A 322 28.52 14.28 15.60
C LEU A 322 28.77 14.31 17.10
N ALA A 323 29.63 15.23 17.55
CA ALA A 323 29.85 15.44 18.98
C ALA A 323 28.72 16.29 19.58
N VAL A 324 28.17 15.84 20.70
CA VAL A 324 27.13 16.53 21.46
C VAL A 324 27.59 16.65 22.91
N GLU A 325 27.61 17.87 23.42
CA GLU A 325 27.86 18.14 24.85
C GLU A 325 26.55 17.99 25.62
N LEU A 326 26.55 17.12 26.63
CA LEU A 326 25.40 16.92 27.51
C LEU A 326 25.70 17.40 28.93
N GLY A 327 24.82 18.22 29.49
CA GLY A 327 24.83 18.58 30.91
C GLY A 327 24.31 17.44 31.80
N GLU A 328 24.47 17.56 33.12
CA GLU A 328 24.02 16.54 34.08
C GLU A 328 22.53 16.22 33.95
N GLY A 329 21.69 17.25 33.76
CA GLY A 329 20.25 17.06 33.57
C GLY A 329 19.91 16.31 32.28
N GLU A 330 20.71 16.48 31.21
CA GLU A 330 20.51 15.80 29.94
C GLU A 330 20.99 14.34 30.00
N LEU A 331 22.09 14.07 30.71
CA LEU A 331 22.52 12.69 30.97
C LEU A 331 21.48 11.92 31.79
N ALA A 332 20.92 12.56 32.82
CA ALA A 332 19.83 11.97 33.59
C ALA A 332 18.58 11.72 32.72
N ALA A 333 18.27 12.63 31.79
CA ALA A 333 17.21 12.41 30.81
C ALA A 333 17.52 11.20 29.92
N LEU A 334 18.75 11.07 29.41
CA LEU A 334 19.18 9.93 28.60
C LEU A 334 19.04 8.61 29.36
N ASP A 335 19.47 8.56 30.61
CA ASP A 335 19.34 7.38 31.45
C ASP A 335 17.89 6.99 31.72
N SER A 336 16.97 7.95 31.73
CA SER A 336 15.54 7.67 31.92
C SER A 336 14.83 7.12 30.68
N VAL A 337 15.33 7.41 29.48
CA VAL A 337 14.70 6.99 28.21
C VAL A 337 15.49 5.94 27.43
N ARG A 338 16.77 5.70 27.78
CA ARG A 338 17.62 4.75 27.07
C ARG A 338 17.07 3.33 27.18
N ARG A 339 17.18 2.59 26.08
CA ARG A 339 16.95 1.14 26.04
C ARG A 339 18.19 0.41 26.53
N SER A 340 18.40 0.37 27.85
CA SER A 340 19.54 -0.32 28.49
C SER A 340 19.58 -1.82 28.20
N ASP A 341 18.47 -2.42 27.78
CA ASP A 341 18.40 -3.79 27.26
C ASP A 341 19.05 -3.95 25.88
N LEU A 342 19.22 -2.86 25.13
CA LEU A 342 19.77 -2.85 23.76
C LEU A 342 21.12 -2.12 23.64
N TYR A 343 21.34 -1.04 24.40
CA TYR A 343 22.49 -0.16 24.24
C TYR A 343 23.32 -0.03 25.52
N THR A 344 24.55 -0.54 25.43
CA THR A 344 25.55 -0.48 26.52
C THR A 344 26.36 0.81 26.53
N ASP A 345 26.32 1.59 25.45
CA ASP A 345 27.03 2.87 25.31
C ASP A 345 26.08 4.03 25.05
N ASP A 346 26.49 5.23 25.45
CA ASP A 346 25.66 6.43 25.37
C ASP A 346 25.46 6.91 23.92
N ALA A 347 26.41 6.63 23.02
CA ALA A 347 26.32 7.04 21.62
C ALA A 347 25.21 6.29 20.88
N GLY A 348 25.12 4.97 21.09
CA GLY A 348 24.07 4.11 20.55
C GLY A 348 22.70 4.47 21.12
N ALA A 349 22.62 4.66 22.43
CA ALA A 349 21.39 5.08 23.10
C ALA A 349 20.90 6.46 22.60
N LEU A 350 21.81 7.44 22.46
CA LEU A 350 21.45 8.78 22.00
C LEU A 350 21.03 8.80 20.52
N ARG A 351 21.64 7.95 19.69
CA ARG A 351 21.20 7.75 18.29
C ARG A 351 19.80 7.14 18.22
N ASP A 352 19.50 6.16 19.05
CA ASP A 352 18.18 5.54 19.14
C ASP A 352 17.11 6.56 19.54
N VAL A 353 17.39 7.35 20.57
CA VAL A 353 16.52 8.44 21.03
C VAL A 353 16.27 9.44 19.90
N LEU A 354 17.33 9.92 19.23
CA LEU A 354 17.22 10.88 18.13
C LEU A 354 16.32 10.35 16.99
N LEU A 355 16.59 9.14 16.50
CA LEU A 355 15.88 8.62 15.33
C LEU A 355 14.46 8.17 15.67
N SER A 356 14.25 7.58 16.85
CA SER A 356 12.91 7.22 17.33
C SER A 356 12.06 8.47 17.56
N TRP A 357 12.64 9.52 18.15
CA TRP A 357 11.98 10.81 18.27
C TRP A 357 11.62 11.39 16.90
N TRP A 358 12.54 11.34 15.92
CA TRP A 358 12.30 11.89 14.59
C TRP A 358 11.14 11.18 13.89
N VAL A 359 11.10 9.84 13.94
CA VAL A 359 9.99 9.05 13.38
C VAL A 359 8.67 9.35 14.11
N ALA A 360 8.68 9.40 15.45
CA ALA A 360 7.46 9.66 16.21
C ALA A 360 6.93 11.08 16.02
N SER A 361 7.80 12.07 15.80
CA SER A 361 7.42 13.47 15.60
C SER A 361 6.93 13.79 14.18
N HIS A 362 7.47 13.13 13.15
CA HIS A 362 7.21 13.45 11.73
C HIS A 362 6.42 12.39 10.96
N GLY A 363 6.20 11.21 11.54
CA GLY A 363 5.42 10.11 10.96
C GLY A 363 3.95 10.09 11.36
#